data_AF-A0A432JL40-F1
#
_entry.id   AF-A0A432JL40-F1
#
_cell.length_a   1.000
_cell.length_b   1.000
_cell.length_c   1.000
_cell.angle_alpha   90.00
_cell.angle_beta   90.00
_cell.angle_gamma   90.00
#
_symmetry.space_group_name_H-M   'P 1'
#
loop_
_entity.id
_entity.type
_entity.pdbx_description
1 polymer ?
#
loop_
_entity_poly.entity_id
_entity_poly.type
_entity_poly.pdbx_seq_one_letter_code
_entity_poly.pdbx_strand_id
1 'polypeptide(L)' 'MDSHLLDVHALHCRRCQSQRLIPLEKKQQNDNDVFRCQECVYIFSPATTLKVGTGEDTKTRTTAVQSSYLAQS' A
#
# COMPACT_ATOMS: atom_id res chain seq x y z
N MET A 1 -33.86 2.44 1.70
CA MET A 1 -33.30 2.81 0.39
C MET A 1 -31.79 2.79 0.55
N ASP A 2 -31.24 1.69 0.06
CA ASP A 2 -29.86 1.20 0.08
C ASP A 2 -28.73 2.21 0.29
N SER A 3 -28.18 2.21 1.51
CA SER A 3 -26.84 2.74 1.80
C SER A 3 -25.77 1.71 1.40
N HIS A 4 -25.80 1.21 0.16
CA HIS A 4 -24.61 0.63 -0.47
C HIS A 4 -23.67 1.78 -0.85
N LEU A 5 -23.21 2.48 0.17
CA LEU A 5 -22.03 3.33 0.13
C LEU A 5 -20.87 2.36 -0.09
N LEU A 6 -20.64 2.01 -1.36
CA LEU A 6 -19.37 1.48 -1.79
C LEU A 6 -18.36 2.46 -1.21
N ASP A 7 -17.69 2.01 -0.14
CA ASP A 7 -16.53 2.64 0.45
C ASP A 7 -15.48 2.65 -0.66
N VAL A 8 -15.63 3.60 -1.58
CA VAL A 8 -14.57 4.13 -2.41
C VAL A 8 -13.65 4.75 -1.38
N HIS A 9 -12.85 3.90 -0.73
CA HIS A 9 -11.89 4.26 0.28
C HIS A 9 -11.21 5.53 -0.23
N ALA A 10 -11.53 6.66 0.40
CA ALA A 10 -11.00 7.95 0.00
C ALA A 10 -9.48 7.82 0.12
N LEU A 11 -8.80 7.69 -1.02
CA LEU A 11 -7.37 7.42 -1.05
C LEU A 11 -6.67 8.56 -0.33
N HIS A 12 -5.99 8.24 0.76
CA HIS A 12 -5.33 9.21 1.63
C HIS A 12 -3.89 8.79 1.88
N CYS A 13 -3.05 9.77 2.25
CA CYS A 13 -1.67 9.51 2.59
C CYS A 13 -1.58 8.63 3.83
N ARG A 14 -0.85 7.50 3.74
CA ARG A 14 -0.67 6.58 4.88
C ARG A 14 0.15 7.16 6.04
N ARG A 15 0.85 8.29 5.84
CA ARG A 15 1.65 8.96 6.88
C ARG A 15 0.91 10.07 7.59
N CYS A 16 0.31 11.00 6.84
CA CYS A 16 -0.33 12.19 7.40
C CYS A 16 -1.84 12.23 7.20
N GLN A 17 -2.45 11.18 6.64
CA GLN A 17 -3.89 11.07 6.33
C GLN A 17 -4.44 12.16 5.40
N SER A 18 -3.57 12.98 4.79
CA SER A 18 -3.98 14.00 3.83
C SER A 18 -4.55 13.36 2.56
N GLN A 19 -5.65 13.93 2.08
CA GLN A 19 -6.30 13.57 0.81
C GLN A 19 -5.65 14.27 -0.40
N ARG A 20 -4.66 15.16 -0.16
CA ARG A 20 -3.96 15.89 -1.22
C ARG A 20 -2.87 15.00 -1.84
N LEU A 21 -3.28 14.20 -2.82
CA LEU A 21 -2.44 13.24 -3.53
C LEU A 21 -2.24 13.64 -4.99
N ILE A 22 -1.05 13.39 -5.52
CA ILE A 22 -0.70 13.57 -6.94
C ILE A 22 -0.39 12.18 -7.52
N PRO A 23 -1.12 11.69 -8.52
CA PRO A 23 -0.74 10.48 -9.25
C PRO A 23 0.55 10.75 -10.03
N LEU A 24 1.49 9.82 -9.95
CA LEU A 24 2.72 9.87 -10.73
C LEU A 24 2.50 9.16 -12.07
N GLU A 25 3.16 9.65 -13.11
CA GLU A 25 3.09 9.06 -14.44
C GLU A 25 3.66 7.63 -14.42
N LYS A 26 2.92 6.71 -15.02
CA LYS A 26 3.36 5.33 -15.21
C LYS A 26 4.32 5.28 -16.37
N LYS A 27 5.46 4.61 -16.18
CA LYS A 27 6.41 4.38 -17.27
C LYS A 27 5.89 3.31 -18.23
N GLN A 28 5.21 2.29 -17.70
CA GLN A 28 4.55 1.25 -18.49
C GLN A 28 3.10 1.10 -18.04
N GLN A 29 2.21 0.73 -18.98
CA GLN A 29 0.79 0.54 -18.67
C GLN A 29 0.54 -0.53 -17.59
N ASN A 30 1.45 -1.51 -17.46
CA ASN A 30 1.38 -2.57 -16.47
C ASN A 30 2.05 -2.20 -15.12
N ASP A 31 2.57 -0.98 -14.98
CA ASP A 31 3.12 -0.53 -13.70
C ASP A 31 1.99 -0.23 -12.70
N ASN A 32 2.31 -0.39 -11.41
CA ASN A 32 1.41 -0.05 -10.32
C ASN A 32 1.10 1.45 -10.33
N ASP A 33 -0.12 1.82 -9.94
CA ASP A 33 -0.44 3.21 -9.64
C ASP A 33 0.38 3.68 -8.43
N VAL A 34 1.04 4.82 -8.56
CA VAL A 34 1.86 5.43 -7.49
C VAL A 34 1.38 6.86 -7.27
N PHE A 35 1.24 7.23 -5.99
CA PHE A 35 0.78 8.54 -5.56
C PHE A 35 1.83 9.19 -4.67
N ARG A 36 2.00 10.49 -4.83
CA ARG A 36 2.80 11.35 -3.96
C ARG A 36 1.88 12.25 -3.14
N CYS A 37 2.08 12.29 -1.83
CA CYS A 37 1.39 13.26 -0.97
C CYS A 37 1.97 14.67 -1.14
N GLN A 38 1.12 15.68 -1.29
CA GLN A 38 1.55 17.08 -1.36
C GLN A 38 2.12 17.59 -0.02
N GLU A 39 1.55 17.13 1.10
CA GLU A 39 1.89 17.66 2.43
C GLU A 39 3.21 17.09 2.95
N CYS A 40 3.36 15.76 2.94
CA CYS A 40 4.52 15.10 3.54
C CYS A 40 5.49 14.49 2.52
N VAL A 41 5.23 14.67 1.22
CA VAL A 41 6.08 14.19 0.11
C VAL A 41 6.20 12.66 0.04
N TYR A 42 5.48 11.93 0.90
CA TYR A 42 5.50 10.47 0.93
C TYR A 42 4.91 9.87 -0.34
N ILE A 43 5.60 8.88 -0.88
CA ILE A 43 5.22 8.16 -2.10
C ILE A 43 4.73 6.76 -1.71
N PHE A 44 3.58 6.36 -2.24
CA PHE A 44 2.97 5.06 -1.97
C PHE A 44 2.10 4.61 -3.14
N SER A 45 1.94 3.30 -3.32
CA SER A 45 0.91 2.74 -4.19
C SER A 45 -0.38 2.49 -3.40
N PRO A 46 -1.57 2.58 -4.01
CA PRO A 46 -2.77 2.02 -3.40
C PRO A 46 -2.54 0.53 -3.19
N ALA A 47 -3.12 -0.03 -2.13
CA ALA A 47 -3.28 -1.48 -2.09
C ALA A 47 -4.29 -1.80 -3.20
N THR A 48 -3.80 -2.07 -4.41
CA THR A 48 -4.62 -2.73 -5.41
C THR A 48 -4.99 -4.06 -4.78
N THR A 49 -6.26 -4.23 -4.40
CA THR A 49 -6.83 -5.57 -4.29
C THR A 49 -6.62 -6.16 -5.67
N LEU A 50 -5.50 -6.88 -5.82
CA LEU A 50 -5.32 -7.81 -6.90
C LEU A 50 -6.60 -8.64 -6.89
N LYS A 51 -7.47 -8.44 -7.87
CA LYS A 51 -8.35 -9.51 -8.32
C LYS A 51 -7.42 -10.54 -8.97
N VAL A 52 -6.57 -11.17 -8.15
CA VAL A 52 -6.02 -12.48 -8.42
C VAL A 52 -7.28 -13.32 -8.63
N GLY A 53 -7.52 -13.70 -9.88
CA GLY A 53 -8.43 -14.80 -10.13
C GLY A 53 -7.98 -15.95 -9.23
N THR A 54 -8.88 -16.37 -8.33
CA THR A 54 -8.82 -17.64 -7.58
C THR A 54 -7.41 -18.15 -7.28
N GLY A 55 -6.86 -17.70 -6.17
CA GLY A 55 -5.61 -18.23 -5.62
C GLY A 55 -5.41 -17.68 -4.22
N GLU A 56 -5.99 -18.37 -3.22
CA GLU A 56 -5.59 -18.24 -1.83
C GLU A 56 -4.07 -18.34 -1.72
N ASP A 57 -3.42 -17.26 -1.31
CA ASP A 57 -2.15 -17.35 -0.60
C ASP A 57 -2.20 -16.37 0.57
N THR A 58 -3.01 -16.74 1.55
CA THR A 58 -2.77 -16.37 2.94
C THR A 58 -1.42 -16.95 3.34
N LYS A 59 -0.34 -16.20 3.12
CA LYS A 59 0.91 -16.44 3.82
C LYS A 59 1.49 -15.12 4.33
N THR A 60 0.88 -14.66 5.41
CA THR A 60 1.56 -13.87 6.44
C THR A 60 2.82 -14.63 6.85
N ARG A 61 3.96 -14.29 6.23
CA ARG A 61 5.27 -14.71 6.72
C ARG A 61 6.00 -13.48 7.24
N THR A 62 5.59 -13.06 8.43
CA THR A 62 6.41 -12.22 9.29
C THR A 62 7.61 -13.06 9.73
N THR A 63 8.70 -13.07 8.97
CA THR A 63 9.98 -13.53 9.51
C THR A 63 10.49 -12.46 10.46
N ALA A 64 10.22 -12.66 11.74
CA ALA A 64 10.95 -11.99 12.82
C ALA A 64 12.44 -12.28 12.63
N VAL A 65 13.22 -11.24 12.36
CA VAL A 65 14.69 -11.31 12.42
C VAL A 65 15.06 -11.41 13.90
N GLN A 66 15.29 -12.62 14.41
CA GLN A 66 16.01 -12.81 15.66
C GLN A 66 17.49 -12.49 15.39
N SER A 67 17.91 -11.28 15.76
CA SER A 67 19.32 -10.92 15.82
C SER A 67 19.90 -11.45 17.13
N SER A 68 20.47 -12.66 17.10
CA SER A 68 21.29 -13.16 18.19
C SER A 68 22.76 -12.82 17.91
N TYR A 69 23.20 -11.65 18.37
CA TYR A 69 24.62 -11.36 18.50
C TYR A 69 25.18 -12.21 19.66
N LEU A 70 25.72 -13.39 19.36
CA LEU A 70 26.67 -14.04 20.25
C LEU A 70 28.05 -13.42 19.96
N ALA A 71 28.36 -12.34 20.66
CA ALA A 71 29.74 -11.94 20.85
C ALA A 71 30.38 -12.98 21.78
N GLN A 72 31.18 -13.89 21.21
CA GLN A 72 32.06 -14.74 22.00
C GLN A 72 33.37 -13.96 22.24
N SER A 73 33.64 -13.71 23.51
CA SER A 73 34.89 -13.17 24.06
C SER A 73 35.98 -14.23 24.08
#